data_AF-A0A373DNW1-F1
#
_entry.id   AF-A0A373DNW1-F1
#
_cell.length_a   1.000
_cell.length_b   1.000
_cell.length_c   1.000
_cell.angle_alpha   90.00
_cell.angle_beta   90.00
_cell.angle_gamma   90.00
#
_symmetry.space_group_name_H-M   'P 1'
#
loop_
_entity.id
_entity.type
_entity.pdbx_description
1 polymer ?
#
loop_
_entity_poly.entity_id
_entity_poly.type
_entity_poly.pdbx_seq_one_letter_code
_entity_poly.pdbx_strand_id
1 'polypeptide(L)'
;MKQAGPARRSETASRLEQGQTKPPERTDHMTSTDTPTQPITRRARILSLIRRAVSMEKIIYANIARAVSRRPAVPIGGKGFRFHTPVLTILWIFIILSAVELVVVDLIVHRWPIPRVIFLVIGIWGLVWMFGLLCGYYMRPHTVGPFGVEIRNGLDLDVPISWDDVHSVAIKKHTYDSKDRIIADGDKEILVVPILSETNIEIVLERPTCATLPGLHPKGGQHNVSVIRLWADDPRSFLDEVRNHI
;
A
#
# COMPACT_ATOMS: atom_id res chain seq x y z
N MET A 1 51.95 6.69 -49.11
CA MET A 1 52.37 7.25 -50.43
C MET A 1 51.13 7.26 -51.33
N LYS A 2 50.48 8.41 -51.58
CA LYS A 2 50.67 9.34 -52.74
C LYS A 2 50.64 8.58 -54.08
N GLN A 3 49.87 8.91 -55.12
CA GLN A 3 49.17 10.13 -55.60
C GLN A 3 48.24 9.69 -56.77
N ALA A 4 47.00 10.15 -56.87
CA ALA A 4 46.51 11.34 -57.59
C ALA A 4 46.42 11.21 -59.13
N GLY A 5 45.23 11.48 -59.67
CA GLY A 5 44.96 11.82 -61.08
C GLY A 5 43.70 12.70 -61.16
N PRO A 6 43.60 13.68 -62.10
CA PRO A 6 43.04 15.01 -61.80
C PRO A 6 41.87 15.42 -62.72
N ALA A 7 41.49 16.71 -62.58
CA ALA A 7 40.73 17.57 -63.52
C ALA A 7 39.19 17.52 -63.38
N ARG A 8 38.42 18.62 -63.49
CA ARG A 8 38.64 20.07 -63.67
C ARG A 8 37.25 20.74 -63.56
N ARG A 9 37.20 21.99 -63.04
CA ARG A 9 36.25 23.12 -63.27
C ARG A 9 35.16 22.91 -64.35
N SER A 10 33.94 23.46 -64.29
CA SER A 10 33.46 24.76 -63.74
C SER A 10 31.94 24.91 -63.97
N GLU A 11 31.28 25.68 -63.10
CA GLU A 11 30.13 26.58 -63.31
C GLU A 11 29.17 26.34 -64.49
N THR A 12 27.85 26.21 -64.22
CA THR A 12 26.78 27.11 -64.70
C THR A 12 25.37 26.65 -64.27
N ALA A 13 24.48 27.64 -64.03
CA ALA A 13 23.01 27.57 -63.96
C ALA A 13 22.41 26.77 -62.78
N SER A 14 21.94 27.36 -61.67
CA SER A 14 20.95 28.44 -61.51
C SER A 14 19.61 28.17 -62.19
N ARG A 15 18.60 27.93 -61.34
CA ARG A 15 17.14 28.00 -61.57
C ARG A 15 16.52 26.92 -62.46
N LEU A 16 15.28 26.59 -62.11
CA LEU A 16 14.41 25.51 -62.59
C LEU A 16 14.69 24.23 -61.79
N GLU A 17 13.89 23.74 -60.84
CA GLU A 17 12.44 23.75 -60.71
C GLU A 17 12.03 23.83 -59.23
N GLN A 18 11.28 24.89 -58.87
CA GLN A 18 10.42 24.90 -57.70
C GLN A 18 9.12 24.19 -58.09
N GLY A 19 8.80 23.08 -57.43
CA GLY A 19 7.56 22.36 -57.70
C GLY A 19 7.43 21.06 -56.93
N GLN A 20 7.48 21.11 -55.59
CA GLN A 20 7.05 19.97 -54.79
C GLN A 20 6.03 20.40 -53.74
N THR A 21 4.80 20.03 -54.03
CA THR A 21 3.56 20.28 -53.29
C THR A 21 3.58 19.55 -51.95
N LYS A 22 3.47 20.32 -50.85
CA LYS A 22 3.24 19.85 -49.48
C LYS A 22 1.83 19.24 -49.39
N PRO A 23 1.62 18.03 -48.83
CA PRO A 23 0.28 17.49 -48.60
C PRO A 23 -0.42 18.28 -47.47
N PRO A 24 -1.77 18.40 -47.50
CA PRO A 24 -2.49 19.17 -46.49
C PRO A 24 -2.40 18.53 -45.11
N GLU A 25 -2.03 19.38 -44.16
CA GLU A 25 -1.92 19.14 -42.73
C GLU A 25 -3.30 18.84 -42.14
N ARG A 26 -3.54 17.56 -41.82
CA ARG A 26 -4.75 17.11 -41.14
C ARG A 26 -4.63 17.46 -39.67
N THR A 27 -5.27 18.55 -39.25
CA THR A 27 -5.44 18.93 -37.86
C THR A 27 -6.45 18.01 -37.18
N ASP A 28 -6.00 16.81 -36.82
CA ASP A 28 -6.71 15.99 -35.84
C ASP A 28 -6.44 16.59 -34.45
N HIS A 29 -7.24 17.59 -34.07
CA HIS A 29 -7.37 18.05 -32.69
C HIS A 29 -7.99 16.92 -31.86
N MET A 30 -7.19 15.91 -31.51
CA MET A 30 -7.50 14.98 -30.44
C MET A 30 -7.57 15.81 -29.16
N THR A 31 -8.78 16.06 -28.67
CA THR A 31 -9.02 16.68 -27.38
C THR A 31 -8.53 15.70 -26.32
N SER A 32 -7.24 15.78 -25.96
CA SER A 32 -6.72 15.19 -24.74
C SER A 32 -7.59 15.71 -23.60
N THR A 33 -8.43 14.86 -23.07
CA THR A 33 -9.17 15.15 -21.84
C THR A 33 -8.18 15.02 -20.69
N ASP A 34 -7.21 15.94 -20.64
CA ASP A 34 -6.41 16.17 -19.44
C ASP A 34 -7.38 16.67 -18.39
N THR A 35 -7.95 15.74 -17.62
CA THR A 35 -8.68 16.06 -16.41
C THR A 35 -7.69 16.79 -15.52
N PRO A 36 -7.86 18.10 -15.24
CA PRO A 36 -6.93 18.81 -14.39
C PRO A 36 -7.06 18.21 -12.99
N THR A 37 -6.05 17.43 -12.58
CA THR A 37 -5.91 16.99 -11.20
C THR A 37 -5.65 18.25 -10.38
N GLN A 38 -6.71 18.85 -9.84
CA GLN A 38 -6.58 20.07 -9.05
C GLN A 38 -5.56 19.84 -7.93
N PRO A 39 -4.58 20.75 -7.75
CA PRO A 39 -3.58 20.58 -6.72
C PRO A 39 -4.27 20.59 -5.35
N ILE A 40 -4.31 19.42 -4.70
CA ILE A 40 -4.88 19.25 -3.37
C ILE A 40 -4.25 20.28 -2.43
N THR A 41 -5.05 21.22 -1.94
CA THR A 41 -4.58 22.30 -1.08
C THR A 41 -3.92 21.75 0.18
N ARG A 42 -2.87 22.42 0.67
CA ARG A 42 -2.13 22.01 1.89
C ARG A 42 -3.06 21.81 3.10
N ARG A 43 -4.14 22.61 3.18
CA ARG A 43 -5.19 22.48 4.20
C ARG A 43 -5.99 21.18 4.06
N ALA A 44 -6.37 20.79 2.85
CA ALA A 44 -7.04 19.50 2.61
C ALA A 44 -6.14 18.32 2.98
N ARG A 45 -4.82 18.42 2.74
CA ARG A 45 -3.84 17.41 3.20
C ARG A 45 -3.73 17.35 4.72
N ILE A 46 -3.66 18.49 5.41
CA ILE A 46 -3.60 18.52 6.88
C ILE A 46 -4.90 17.95 7.47
N LEU A 47 -6.06 18.36 6.94
CA LEU A 47 -7.35 17.87 7.42
C LEU A 47 -7.51 16.36 7.18
N SER A 48 -7.02 15.84 6.05
CA SER A 48 -7.06 14.39 5.80
C SER A 48 -6.14 13.62 6.74
N LEU A 49 -4.97 14.16 7.08
CA LEU A 49 -4.09 13.58 8.10
C LEU A 49 -4.74 13.56 9.49
N ILE A 50 -5.35 14.66 9.92
CA ILE A 50 -6.06 14.73 11.21
C ILE A 50 -7.22 13.73 11.23
N ARG A 51 -8.04 13.70 10.17
CA ARG A 51 -9.15 12.75 10.06
C ARG A 51 -8.65 11.30 10.12
N ARG A 52 -7.52 11.02 9.48
CA ARG A 52 -6.89 9.70 9.49
C ARG A 52 -6.35 9.34 10.87
N ALA A 53 -5.72 10.27 11.58
CA ALA A 53 -5.27 10.06 12.96
C ALA A 53 -6.45 9.72 13.88
N VAL A 54 -7.55 10.47 13.80
CA VAL A 54 -8.78 10.20 14.57
C VAL A 54 -9.40 8.86 14.18
N SER A 55 -9.46 8.53 12.90
CA SER A 55 -9.95 7.22 12.45
C SER A 55 -9.08 6.08 12.96
N MET A 56 -7.74 6.22 12.92
CA MET A 56 -6.81 5.23 13.45
C MET A 56 -7.03 5.02 14.95
N GLU A 57 -7.18 6.10 15.71
CA GLU A 57 -7.45 6.01 17.15
C GLU A 57 -8.78 5.29 17.44
N LYS A 58 -9.85 5.59 16.71
CA LYS A 58 -11.13 4.86 16.82
C LYS A 58 -10.96 3.37 16.51
N ILE A 59 -10.20 3.03 15.48
CA ILE A 59 -9.94 1.65 15.08
C ILE A 59 -9.15 0.92 16.18
N ILE A 60 -8.16 1.57 16.77
CA ILE A 60 -7.36 1.03 17.88
C ILE A 60 -8.27 0.65 19.06
N TYR A 61 -9.12 1.57 19.51
CA TYR A 61 -10.05 1.26 20.61
C TYR A 61 -11.09 0.21 20.21
N ALA A 62 -11.57 0.20 18.96
CA ALA A 62 -12.46 -0.84 18.47
C ALA A 62 -11.77 -2.22 18.44
N ASN A 63 -10.48 -2.29 18.12
CA ASN A 63 -9.70 -3.52 18.14
C ASN A 63 -9.49 -4.02 19.57
N ILE A 64 -9.27 -3.13 20.54
CA ILE A 64 -9.25 -3.49 21.96
C ILE A 64 -10.61 -4.06 22.38
N ALA A 65 -11.71 -3.40 22.02
CA ALA A 65 -13.05 -3.89 22.32
C ALA A 65 -13.34 -5.27 21.67
N ARG A 66 -12.88 -5.50 20.43
CA ARG A 66 -12.95 -6.82 19.77
C ARG A 66 -12.11 -7.88 20.45
N ALA A 67 -10.90 -7.52 20.90
CA ALA A 67 -10.02 -8.43 21.63
C ALA A 67 -10.65 -8.84 22.98
N VAL A 68 -11.20 -7.87 23.71
CA VAL A 68 -11.91 -8.11 24.99
C VAL A 68 -13.16 -8.96 24.76
N SER A 69 -13.94 -8.67 23.71
CA SER A 69 -15.12 -9.48 23.36
C SER A 69 -14.78 -10.81 22.67
N ARG A 70 -13.50 -11.10 22.40
CA ARG A 70 -12.99 -12.30 21.73
C ARG A 70 -13.70 -12.58 20.39
N ARG A 71 -13.99 -11.54 19.62
CA ARG A 71 -14.61 -11.64 18.29
C ARG A 71 -13.66 -11.14 17.19
N PRO A 72 -12.79 -12.02 16.66
CA PRO A 72 -12.00 -11.72 15.48
C PRO A 72 -12.91 -11.28 14.33
N ALA A 73 -12.44 -10.35 13.50
CA ALA A 73 -13.16 -9.89 12.33
C ALA A 73 -13.02 -10.92 11.18
N VAL A 74 -13.48 -12.15 11.40
CA VAL A 74 -13.48 -13.21 10.39
C VAL A 74 -14.91 -13.38 9.87
N PRO A 75 -15.15 -13.27 8.54
CA PRO A 75 -16.45 -13.56 7.96
C PRO A 75 -16.95 -14.96 8.30
N ILE A 76 -18.26 -15.13 8.38
CA ILE A 76 -18.89 -16.44 8.67
C ILE A 76 -18.48 -17.44 7.58
N GLY A 77 -17.88 -18.56 7.98
CA GLY A 77 -17.38 -19.59 7.06
C GLY A 77 -15.98 -19.32 6.48
N GLY A 78 -15.33 -18.20 6.86
CA GLY A 78 -13.96 -17.91 6.45
C GLY A 78 -12.91 -18.42 7.44
N LYS A 79 -11.69 -18.69 6.94
CA LYS A 79 -10.50 -18.96 7.76
C LYS A 79 -9.59 -17.74 7.78
N GLY A 80 -9.11 -17.40 8.98
CA GLY A 80 -8.18 -16.30 9.21
C GLY A 80 -6.72 -16.76 9.13
N PHE A 81 -5.91 -16.08 8.32
CA PHE A 81 -4.47 -16.29 8.20
C PHE A 81 -3.70 -15.12 8.79
N ARG A 82 -2.78 -15.45 9.69
CA ARG A 82 -1.87 -14.48 10.33
C ARG A 82 -0.81 -14.05 9.32
N PHE A 83 -0.36 -12.80 9.42
CA PHE A 83 0.63 -12.21 8.51
C PHE A 83 1.66 -11.35 9.22
N HIS A 84 1.71 -11.38 10.55
CA HIS A 84 2.36 -10.34 11.35
C HIS A 84 3.27 -10.90 12.42
N THR A 85 3.62 -12.20 12.37
CA THR A 85 4.44 -12.83 13.41
C THR A 85 5.77 -12.09 13.67
N PRO A 86 6.54 -11.65 12.65
CA PRO A 86 7.75 -10.87 12.89
C PRO A 86 7.50 -9.51 13.56
N VAL A 87 6.42 -8.84 13.16
CA VAL A 87 6.04 -7.50 13.67
C VAL A 87 5.54 -7.57 15.11
N LEU A 88 4.81 -8.63 15.46
CA LEU A 88 4.30 -8.84 16.81
C LEU A 88 5.43 -8.92 17.84
N THR A 89 6.52 -9.63 17.52
CA THR A 89 7.68 -9.74 18.41
C THR A 89 8.28 -8.38 18.71
N ILE A 90 8.46 -7.56 17.66
CA ILE A 90 9.00 -6.20 17.78
C ILE A 90 8.06 -5.34 18.62
N LEU A 91 6.75 -5.41 18.37
CA LEU A 91 5.75 -4.66 19.15
C LEU A 91 5.76 -5.03 20.62
N TRP A 92 5.88 -6.32 20.96
CA TRP A 92 6.00 -6.77 22.35
C TRP A 92 7.23 -6.20 23.03
N ILE A 93 8.38 -6.19 22.35
CA ILE A 93 9.61 -5.59 22.88
C ILE A 93 9.40 -4.12 23.18
N PHE A 94 8.82 -3.35 22.25
CA PHE A 94 8.52 -1.94 22.48
C PHE A 94 7.52 -1.72 23.63
N ILE A 95 6.47 -2.52 23.72
CA ILE A 95 5.48 -2.42 24.81
C ILE A 95 6.13 -2.64 26.17
N ILE A 96 6.95 -3.69 26.30
CA ILE A 96 7.65 -4.00 27.56
C ILE A 96 8.67 -2.90 27.87
N LEU A 97 9.43 -2.45 26.88
CA LEU A 97 10.43 -1.40 27.04
C LEU A 97 9.77 -0.08 27.48
N SER A 98 8.68 0.32 26.84
CA SER A 98 7.91 1.52 27.22
C SER A 98 7.29 1.41 28.62
N ALA A 99 6.84 0.22 29.02
CA ALA A 99 6.35 0.00 30.39
C ALA A 99 7.48 0.18 31.42
N VAL A 100 8.67 -0.34 31.15
CA VAL A 100 9.86 -0.14 32.00
C VAL A 100 10.28 1.33 32.03
N GLU A 101 10.30 1.99 30.87
CA GLU A 101 10.62 3.42 30.75
C GLU A 101 9.68 4.26 31.61
N LEU A 102 8.39 3.94 31.61
CA LEU A 102 7.39 4.63 32.43
C LEU A 102 7.69 4.52 33.93
N VAL A 103 8.11 3.34 34.41
CA VAL A 103 8.53 3.13 35.80
C VAL A 103 9.80 3.93 36.11
N VAL A 104 10.79 3.93 35.22
CA VAL A 104 12.04 4.68 35.40
C VAL A 104 11.78 6.18 35.46
N VAL A 105 10.97 6.72 34.54
CA VAL A 105 10.59 8.14 34.51
C VAL A 105 9.81 8.53 35.76
N ASP A 106 8.89 7.68 36.24
CA ASP A 106 8.17 7.90 37.49
C ASP A 106 9.13 8.05 38.69
N LEU A 107 10.15 7.18 38.76
CA LEU A 107 11.18 7.22 39.81
C LEU A 107 12.05 8.48 39.72
N ILE A 108 12.44 8.92 38.51
CA ILE A 108 13.26 10.12 38.33
C ILE A 108 12.46 11.38 38.72
N VAL A 109 11.22 11.46 38.27
CA VAL A 109 10.38 12.66 38.37
C VAL A 109 9.55 12.66 39.67
N HIS A 110 9.71 11.67 40.54
CA HIS A 110 8.93 11.51 41.78
C HIS A 110 8.86 12.78 42.66
N ARG A 111 9.88 13.64 42.59
CA ARG A 111 9.98 14.88 43.37
C ARG A 111 9.12 16.03 42.81
N TRP A 112 8.76 15.99 41.53
CA TRP A 112 7.99 17.06 40.87
C TRP A 112 6.61 16.56 40.46
N PRO A 113 5.53 16.91 41.19
CA PRO A 113 4.22 16.33 40.98
C PRO A 113 3.61 16.65 39.60
N ILE A 114 3.79 17.87 39.10
CA ILE A 114 3.20 18.29 37.81
C ILE A 114 3.85 17.54 36.63
N PRO A 115 5.18 17.58 36.44
CA PRO A 115 5.82 16.81 35.37
C PRO A 115 5.54 15.30 35.49
N ARG A 116 5.52 14.76 36.71
CA ARG A 116 5.22 13.34 36.96
C ARG A 116 3.87 12.94 36.36
N VAL A 117 2.81 13.67 36.70
CA VAL A 117 1.46 13.39 36.20
C VAL A 117 1.40 13.48 34.68
N ILE A 118 2.04 14.49 34.08
CA ILE A 118 2.06 14.67 32.63
C ILE A 118 2.73 13.47 31.94
N PHE A 119 3.92 13.06 32.39
CA PHE A 119 4.63 11.90 31.82
C PHE A 119 3.85 10.59 32.00
N LEU A 120 3.24 10.38 33.15
CA LEU A 120 2.41 9.20 33.40
C LEU A 120 1.20 9.15 32.47
N VAL A 121 0.47 10.27 32.31
CA VAL A 121 -0.70 10.32 31.43
C VAL A 121 -0.31 10.03 29.98
N ILE A 122 0.75 10.68 29.47
CA ILE A 122 1.22 10.48 28.10
C ILE A 122 1.74 9.06 27.90
N GLY A 123 2.52 8.54 28.86
CA GLY A 123 3.08 7.19 28.79
C GLY A 123 2.01 6.12 28.82
N ILE A 124 1.03 6.22 29.74
CA ILE A 124 -0.09 5.27 29.81
C ILE A 124 -0.93 5.34 28.53
N TRP A 125 -1.23 6.55 28.05
CA TRP A 125 -1.98 6.72 26.79
C TRP A 125 -1.25 6.08 25.61
N GLY A 126 0.06 6.34 25.47
CA GLY A 126 0.90 5.71 24.45
C GLY A 126 0.92 4.19 24.56
N LEU A 127 1.02 3.65 25.79
CA LEU A 127 1.03 2.21 26.03
C LEU A 127 -0.32 1.57 25.63
N VAL A 128 -1.45 2.17 26.03
CA VAL A 128 -2.79 1.74 25.63
C VAL A 128 -2.93 1.76 24.11
N TRP A 129 -2.41 2.81 23.47
CA TRP A 129 -2.40 2.94 22.01
C TRP A 129 -1.60 1.81 21.34
N MET A 130 -0.41 1.48 21.86
CA MET A 130 0.40 0.35 21.37
C MET A 130 -0.32 -1.01 21.56
N PHE A 131 -1.01 -1.20 22.69
CA PHE A 131 -1.82 -2.40 22.92
C PHE A 131 -2.97 -2.53 21.93
N GLY A 132 -3.64 -1.43 21.57
CA GLY A 132 -4.69 -1.48 20.56
C GLY A 132 -4.17 -1.73 19.14
N LEU A 133 -2.95 -1.26 18.84
CA LEU A 133 -2.25 -1.66 17.62
C LEU A 133 -1.94 -3.16 17.61
N LEU A 134 -1.42 -3.70 18.72
CA LEU A 134 -1.17 -5.13 18.90
C LEU A 134 -2.46 -5.96 18.72
N CYS A 135 -3.56 -5.52 19.33
CA CYS A 135 -4.87 -6.14 19.16
C CYS A 135 -5.34 -6.08 17.70
N GLY A 136 -5.08 -4.98 17.00
CA GLY A 136 -5.42 -4.83 15.58
C GLY A 136 -4.78 -5.89 14.69
N TYR A 137 -3.52 -6.22 14.94
CA TYR A 137 -2.85 -7.32 14.25
C TYR A 137 -3.55 -8.66 14.53
N TYR A 138 -3.79 -9.00 15.80
CA TYR A 138 -4.43 -10.27 16.15
C TYR A 138 -5.88 -10.43 15.68
N MET A 139 -6.68 -9.35 15.69
CA MET A 139 -8.13 -9.44 15.46
C MET A 139 -8.54 -9.20 14.01
N ARG A 140 -7.62 -8.81 13.13
CA ARG A 140 -7.88 -8.56 11.70
C ARG A 140 -6.92 -9.36 10.80
N PRO A 141 -6.96 -10.71 10.85
CA PRO A 141 -6.19 -11.53 9.93
C PRO A 141 -6.66 -11.32 8.48
N HIS A 142 -5.84 -11.75 7.51
CA HIS A 142 -6.33 -11.98 6.16
C HIS A 142 -7.38 -13.10 6.20
N THR A 143 -8.46 -13.00 5.45
CA THR A 143 -9.49 -14.03 5.49
C THR A 143 -9.74 -14.59 4.10
N VAL A 144 -9.76 -15.91 4.02
CA VAL A 144 -10.21 -16.65 2.83
C VAL A 144 -11.55 -17.25 3.20
N GLY A 145 -12.58 -16.97 2.40
CA GLY A 145 -13.92 -17.47 2.64
C GLY A 145 -14.67 -17.80 1.36
N PRO A 146 -15.95 -18.19 1.48
CA PRO A 146 -16.73 -18.66 0.34
C PRO A 146 -16.97 -17.60 -0.73
N PHE A 147 -16.95 -16.33 -0.35
CA PHE A 147 -17.19 -15.21 -1.27
C PHE A 147 -15.91 -14.61 -1.87
N GLY A 148 -14.74 -14.99 -1.36
CA GLY A 148 -13.47 -14.42 -1.83
C GLY A 148 -12.40 -14.32 -0.76
N VAL A 149 -11.41 -13.46 -1.05
CA VAL A 149 -10.28 -13.15 -0.16
C VAL A 149 -10.41 -11.71 0.32
N GLU A 150 -10.39 -11.50 1.64
CA GLU A 150 -10.28 -10.16 2.22
C GLU A 150 -8.85 -9.91 2.67
N ILE A 151 -8.19 -8.98 1.99
CA ILE A 151 -6.81 -8.60 2.24
C ILE A 151 -6.80 -7.42 3.20
N ARG A 152 -6.22 -7.66 4.37
CA ARG A 152 -6.25 -6.72 5.50
C ARG A 152 -4.86 -6.45 6.03
N ASN A 153 -4.46 -5.20 6.14
CA ASN A 153 -3.15 -4.87 6.71
C ASN A 153 -3.24 -3.68 7.65
N GLY A 154 -2.75 -3.88 8.88
CA GLY A 154 -2.73 -2.87 9.92
C GLY A 154 -4.14 -2.42 10.32
N LEU A 155 -4.29 -1.10 10.50
CA LEU A 155 -5.51 -0.51 11.04
C LEU A 155 -6.52 -0.14 9.95
N ASP A 156 -6.10 0.25 8.76
CA ASP A 156 -6.96 0.95 7.81
C ASP A 156 -7.05 0.32 6.41
N LEU A 157 -6.24 -0.70 6.07
CA LEU A 157 -6.39 -1.41 4.80
C LEU A 157 -7.40 -2.54 4.92
N ASP A 158 -8.38 -2.52 4.03
CA ASP A 158 -9.33 -3.62 3.80
C ASP A 158 -9.65 -3.65 2.30
N VAL A 159 -9.28 -4.73 1.62
CA VAL A 159 -9.47 -4.91 0.18
C VAL A 159 -10.14 -6.26 -0.04
N PRO A 160 -11.47 -6.31 -0.25
CA PRO A 160 -12.18 -7.53 -0.61
C PRO A 160 -11.97 -7.84 -2.08
N ILE A 161 -11.73 -9.12 -2.39
CA ILE A 161 -11.54 -9.64 -3.75
C ILE A 161 -12.48 -10.81 -3.94
N SER A 162 -13.36 -10.74 -4.94
CA SER A 162 -14.27 -11.84 -5.30
C SER A 162 -13.50 -12.95 -6.03
N TRP A 163 -13.95 -14.20 -5.89
CA TRP A 163 -13.40 -15.31 -6.68
C TRP A 163 -13.60 -15.10 -8.20
N ASP A 164 -14.67 -14.40 -8.61
CA ASP A 164 -14.93 -14.08 -10.03
C ASP A 164 -13.86 -13.18 -10.67
N ASP A 165 -13.10 -12.45 -9.85
CA ASP A 165 -12.03 -11.57 -10.31
C ASP A 165 -10.66 -12.27 -10.25
N VAL A 166 -10.54 -13.47 -9.66
CA VAL A 166 -9.26 -14.14 -9.42
C VAL A 166 -8.92 -15.07 -10.58
N HIS A 167 -7.84 -14.75 -11.29
CA HIS A 167 -7.30 -15.62 -12.34
C HIS A 167 -6.43 -16.74 -11.75
N SER A 168 -5.50 -16.40 -10.86
CA SER A 168 -4.62 -17.39 -10.23
C SER A 168 -4.02 -16.90 -8.93
N VAL A 169 -3.74 -17.85 -8.03
CA VAL A 169 -3.03 -17.61 -6.77
C VAL A 169 -1.80 -18.51 -6.71
N ALA A 170 -0.64 -17.92 -6.43
CA ALA A 170 0.62 -18.64 -6.38
C ALA A 170 1.49 -18.15 -5.22
N ILE A 171 2.30 -19.07 -4.67
CA ILE A 171 3.34 -18.71 -3.70
C ILE A 171 4.54 -18.19 -4.49
N LYS A 172 4.80 -16.88 -4.38
CA LYS A 172 5.95 -16.21 -4.99
C LYS A 172 6.54 -15.20 -4.02
N LYS A 173 7.82 -15.36 -3.74
CA LYS A 173 8.56 -14.44 -2.87
C LYS A 173 9.04 -13.22 -3.67
N HIS A 174 8.75 -12.03 -3.16
CA HIS A 174 9.25 -10.77 -3.68
C HIS A 174 9.75 -9.90 -2.53
N THR A 175 10.81 -9.12 -2.80
CA THR A 175 11.38 -8.14 -1.88
C THR A 175 11.31 -6.77 -2.55
N TYR A 176 11.03 -5.74 -1.75
CA TYR A 176 10.81 -4.37 -2.25
C TYR A 176 11.68 -3.37 -1.52
N ASP A 177 12.35 -2.51 -2.29
CA ASP A 177 13.11 -1.39 -1.74
C ASP A 177 12.23 -0.15 -1.52
N SER A 178 11.13 -0.03 -2.26
CA SER A 178 10.17 1.07 -2.10
C SER A 178 9.15 0.79 -0.99
N LYS A 179 8.72 1.86 -0.33
CA LYS A 179 7.60 1.85 0.64
C LYS A 179 6.25 2.07 -0.02
N ASP A 180 6.20 2.19 -1.35
CA ASP A 180 4.96 2.40 -2.06
C ASP A 180 4.12 1.12 -2.10
N ARG A 181 2.82 1.29 -1.86
CA ARG A 181 1.85 0.18 -1.86
C ARG A 181 1.35 -0.15 -3.25
N ILE A 182 1.47 0.79 -4.20
CA ILE A 182 1.12 0.60 -5.59
C ILE A 182 2.42 0.72 -6.38
N ILE A 183 2.72 -0.33 -7.15
CA ILE A 183 3.87 -0.37 -8.05
C ILE A 183 3.30 -0.52 -9.46
N ALA A 184 3.70 0.38 -10.36
CA ALA A 184 3.41 0.24 -11.78
C ALA A 184 4.40 -0.74 -12.41
N ASP A 185 3.89 -1.75 -13.11
CA ASP A 185 4.67 -2.71 -13.89
C ASP A 185 4.09 -2.75 -15.32
N GLY A 186 4.67 -1.92 -16.20
CA GLY A 186 4.10 -1.64 -17.52
C GLY A 186 2.71 -1.02 -17.40
N ASP A 187 1.72 -1.65 -18.04
CA ASP A 187 0.31 -1.23 -18.00
C ASP A 187 -0.47 -1.77 -16.79
N LYS A 188 0.19 -2.51 -15.88
CA LYS A 188 -0.46 -3.13 -14.72
C LYS A 188 -0.11 -2.39 -13.44
N GLU A 189 -1.11 -2.11 -12.62
CA GLU A 189 -0.90 -1.70 -11.23
C GLU A 189 -0.86 -2.92 -10.30
N ILE A 190 0.22 -3.01 -9.52
CA ILE A 190 0.44 -4.07 -8.54
C ILE A 190 0.20 -3.49 -7.14
N LEU A 191 -0.77 -4.04 -6.41
CA LEU A 191 -0.95 -3.77 -5.00
C LEU A 191 0.00 -4.63 -4.19
N VAL A 192 0.92 -3.99 -3.48
CA VAL A 192 1.88 -4.64 -2.60
C VAL A 192 1.48 -4.39 -1.15
N VAL A 193 1.35 -5.48 -0.41
CA VAL A 193 1.04 -5.50 1.02
C VAL A 193 2.19 -6.22 1.74
N PRO A 194 3.37 -5.58 1.85
CA PRO A 194 4.56 -6.25 2.34
C PRO A 194 4.60 -6.25 3.87
N ILE A 195 5.33 -7.22 4.42
CA ILE A 195 5.74 -7.27 5.82
C ILE A 195 7.27 -7.33 5.82
N LEU A 196 7.89 -6.38 6.52
CA LEU A 196 9.36 -6.20 6.50
C LEU A 196 9.94 -6.16 5.07
N SER A 197 9.27 -5.43 4.16
CA SER A 197 9.65 -5.31 2.75
C SER A 197 9.57 -6.61 1.93
N GLU A 198 8.91 -7.64 2.42
CA GLU A 198 8.72 -8.91 1.71
C GLU A 198 7.24 -9.27 1.51
N THR A 199 6.93 -9.96 0.41
CA THR A 199 5.66 -10.65 0.16
C THR A 199 5.95 -12.08 -0.27
N ASN A 200 5.02 -13.01 -0.02
CA ASN A 200 5.21 -14.42 -0.36
C ASN A 200 4.03 -15.05 -1.13
N ILE A 201 2.93 -14.33 -1.34
CA ILE A 201 1.78 -14.75 -2.13
C ILE A 201 1.54 -13.71 -3.22
N GLU A 202 1.26 -14.18 -4.43
CA GLU A 202 0.82 -13.40 -5.58
C GLU A 202 -0.57 -13.88 -6.02
N ILE A 203 -1.49 -12.94 -6.15
CA ILE A 203 -2.84 -13.11 -6.68
C ILE A 203 -2.91 -12.31 -7.98
N VAL A 204 -3.12 -13.00 -9.09
CA VAL A 204 -3.35 -12.37 -10.39
C VAL A 204 -4.85 -12.29 -10.61
N LEU A 205 -5.33 -11.11 -10.98
CA LEU A 205 -6.74 -10.86 -11.24
C LEU A 205 -7.04 -11.03 -12.73
N GLU A 206 -8.22 -11.56 -13.07
CA GLU A 206 -8.70 -11.68 -14.45
C GLU A 206 -8.92 -10.31 -15.08
N ARG A 207 -9.43 -9.36 -14.29
CA ARG A 207 -9.73 -7.99 -14.69
C ARG A 207 -9.17 -7.03 -13.65
N PRO A 208 -8.77 -5.80 -14.03
CA PRO A 208 -8.36 -4.81 -13.04
C PRO A 208 -9.51 -4.51 -12.07
N THR A 209 -9.31 -4.80 -10.79
CA THR A 209 -10.31 -4.57 -9.74
C THR A 209 -10.02 -3.24 -9.05
N CYS A 210 -11.08 -2.45 -8.80
CA CYS A 210 -10.96 -1.17 -8.11
C CYS A 210 -10.73 -1.40 -6.60
N ALA A 211 -9.48 -1.25 -6.14
CA ALA A 211 -9.12 -1.28 -4.73
C ALA A 211 -9.13 0.13 -4.14
N THR A 212 -9.83 0.33 -3.02
CA THR A 212 -9.82 1.61 -2.30
C THR A 212 -8.79 1.56 -1.18
N LEU A 213 -7.70 2.32 -1.33
CA LEU A 213 -6.66 2.45 -0.32
C LEU A 213 -6.92 3.65 0.60
N PRO A 214 -6.57 3.56 1.90
CA PRO A 214 -6.75 4.66 2.83
C PRO A 214 -5.81 5.83 2.50
N GLY A 215 -6.38 7.03 2.35
CA GLY A 215 -5.64 8.26 2.07
C GLY A 215 -6.15 8.99 0.84
N LEU A 216 -5.35 9.92 0.32
CA LEU A 216 -5.61 10.62 -0.94
C LEU A 216 -4.60 10.16 -1.99
N HIS A 217 -5.00 10.29 -3.25
CA HIS A 217 -4.14 10.06 -4.40
C HIS A 217 -2.86 10.91 -4.30
N PRO A 218 -1.67 10.38 -4.65
CA PRO A 218 -1.39 9.12 -5.35
C PRO A 218 -1.13 7.89 -4.46
N LYS A 219 -1.06 8.05 -3.12
CA LYS A 219 -0.73 6.94 -2.20
C LYS A 219 -1.95 6.20 -1.65
N GLY A 220 -3.15 6.75 -1.87
CA GLY A 220 -4.43 6.18 -1.48
C GLY A 220 -5.53 6.66 -2.42
N GLY A 221 -6.78 6.33 -2.13
CA GLY A 221 -7.90 6.51 -3.06
C GLY A 221 -8.15 5.24 -3.87
N GLN A 222 -8.84 5.37 -5.00
CA GLN A 222 -9.17 4.25 -5.87
C GLN A 222 -8.01 3.95 -6.81
N HIS A 223 -7.63 2.69 -6.91
CA HIS A 223 -6.58 2.17 -7.79
C HIS A 223 -7.09 0.93 -8.50
N ASN A 224 -6.75 0.76 -9.78
CA ASN A 224 -7.22 -0.35 -10.60
C ASN A 224 -6.13 -1.42 -10.66
N VAL A 225 -6.15 -2.31 -9.67
CA VAL A 225 -5.08 -3.27 -9.45
C VAL A 225 -5.32 -4.52 -10.28
N SER A 226 -4.29 -5.01 -10.95
CA SER A 226 -4.33 -6.25 -11.74
C SER A 226 -3.63 -7.41 -11.04
N VAL A 227 -2.71 -7.10 -10.13
CA VAL A 227 -1.97 -8.10 -9.36
C VAL A 227 -1.91 -7.63 -7.92
N ILE A 228 -2.10 -8.55 -6.98
CA ILE A 228 -1.98 -8.29 -5.55
C ILE A 228 -0.93 -9.20 -4.97
N ARG A 229 0.03 -8.62 -4.28
CA ARG A 229 1.10 -9.35 -3.59
C ARG A 229 1.01 -9.08 -2.10
N LEU A 230 0.95 -10.14 -1.32
CA LEU A 230 0.76 -10.07 0.12
C LEU A 230 1.68 -11.04 0.86
N TRP A 231 1.82 -10.82 2.16
CA TRP A 231 2.51 -11.73 3.06
C TRP A 231 1.49 -12.54 3.87
N ALA A 232 1.68 -13.85 3.97
CA ALA A 232 1.02 -14.69 4.97
C ALA A 232 2.06 -15.50 5.74
N ASP A 233 1.90 -15.67 7.05
CA ASP A 233 2.85 -16.44 7.87
C ASP A 233 2.87 -17.93 7.47
N ASP A 234 1.75 -18.46 6.97
CA ASP A 234 1.65 -19.80 6.41
C ASP A 234 1.07 -19.74 4.97
N PRO A 235 1.93 -19.56 3.95
CA PRO A 235 1.47 -19.43 2.57
C PRO A 235 0.94 -20.75 1.99
N ARG A 236 1.31 -21.90 2.56
CA ARG A 236 0.85 -23.21 2.08
C ARG A 236 -0.60 -23.45 2.51
N SER A 237 -0.89 -23.29 3.79
CA SER A 237 -2.26 -23.41 4.30
C SER A 237 -3.18 -22.37 3.67
N PHE A 238 -2.67 -21.16 3.37
CA PHE A 238 -3.42 -20.16 2.62
C PHE A 238 -3.80 -20.67 1.22
N LEU A 239 -2.84 -21.21 0.47
CA LEU A 239 -3.09 -21.72 -0.88
C LEU A 239 -4.01 -22.94 -0.87
N ASP A 240 -3.88 -23.83 0.11
CA ASP A 240 -4.74 -25.00 0.27
C ASP A 240 -6.20 -24.59 0.55
N GLU A 241 -6.41 -23.53 1.33
CA GLU A 241 -7.76 -23.00 1.54
C GLU A 241 -8.34 -22.31 0.31
N VAL A 242 -7.51 -21.58 -0.44
CA VAL A 242 -7.91 -20.99 -1.73
C VAL A 242 -8.36 -22.08 -2.70
N ARG A 243 -7.62 -23.19 -2.80
CA ARG A 243 -7.95 -24.35 -3.65
C ARG A 243 -9.27 -25.04 -3.30
N ASN A 244 -9.82 -24.84 -2.11
CA ASN A 244 -11.13 -25.36 -1.77
C ASN A 244 -12.28 -24.54 -2.41
N HIS A 245 -11.96 -23.38 -3.01
CA HIS A 245 -12.93 -22.41 -3.52
C HIS A 245 -12.79 -22.09 -5.02
N ILE A 246 -11.67 -22.49 -5.65
CA ILE A 246 -11.40 -22.34 -7.10
C ILE A 246 -11.25 -23.71 -7.76
#